data_AF-A0A1P8UCA3-F1
#
_entry.id   AF-A0A1P8UCA3-F1
#
_cell.length_a   1.000
_cell.length_b   1.000
_cell.length_c   1.000
_cell.angle_alpha   90.00
_cell.angle_beta   90.00
_cell.angle_gamma   90.00
#
_symmetry.space_group_name_H-M   'P 1'
#
loop_
_entity.id
_entity.type
_entity.pdbx_description
1 polymer ?
#
loop_
_entity_poly.entity_id
_entity_poly.type
_entity_poly.pdbx_seq_one_letter_code
_entity_poly.pdbx_strand_id
1 'polypeptide(L)'
;MRTAGPAGTPGPKFARCDRKDARLRFDQTAALTGLAETLMRRRAVKAERITENTLIRIAIDLLLAHAGDLVGSTEDELRASVTGKTVNEQPLTTERKGTGT
;
A
#
# COMPACT_ATOMS: atom_id res chain seq x y z
N MET A 1 -13.40 -38.82 -20.36
CA MET A 1 -12.01 -38.84 -19.85
C MET A 1 -11.37 -37.50 -20.20
N ARG A 2 -11.31 -36.54 -19.26
CA ARG A 2 -10.64 -35.25 -19.50
C ARG A 2 -9.16 -35.44 -19.20
N THR A 3 -8.31 -35.37 -20.23
CA THR A 3 -6.86 -35.36 -20.08
C THR A 3 -6.45 -34.10 -19.33
N ALA A 4 -5.86 -34.26 -18.14
CA ALA A 4 -5.21 -33.18 -17.41
C ALA A 4 -4.02 -32.70 -18.23
N GLY A 5 -4.11 -31.48 -18.79
CA GLY A 5 -2.97 -30.80 -19.40
C GLY A 5 -1.88 -30.52 -18.36
N PRO A 6 -0.62 -30.34 -18.78
CA PRO A 6 0.49 -30.09 -17.87
C PRO A 6 0.14 -28.89 -16.98
N ALA A 7 0.46 -28.96 -15.68
CA ALA A 7 0.20 -27.91 -14.71
C ALA A 7 0.79 -26.58 -15.20
N GLY A 8 -0.03 -25.84 -15.94
CA GLY A 8 0.42 -24.74 -16.76
C GLY A 8 0.82 -23.59 -15.88
N THR A 9 1.96 -22.96 -16.20
CA THR A 9 2.38 -21.70 -15.60
C THR A 9 1.16 -20.79 -15.45
N PRO A 10 0.86 -20.30 -14.24
CA PRO A 10 -0.34 -19.51 -14.02
C PRO A 10 -0.32 -18.34 -15.01
N GLY A 11 -1.42 -18.18 -15.76
CA GLY A 11 -1.59 -17.13 -16.77
C GLY A 11 -1.26 -15.74 -16.21
N PRO A 12 -1.03 -14.73 -17.05
CA PRO A 12 -0.42 -13.47 -16.63
C PRO A 12 -1.15 -12.83 -15.43
N LYS A 13 -0.41 -12.15 -14.53
CA LYS A 13 -0.92 -11.69 -13.23
C LYS A 13 -2.21 -10.87 -13.33
N PHE A 14 -2.34 -10.06 -14.37
CA PHE A 14 -3.55 -9.27 -14.62
C PHE A 14 -4.80 -10.13 -14.89
N ALA A 15 -4.65 -11.31 -15.51
CA ALA A 15 -5.76 -12.21 -15.83
C ALA A 15 -6.27 -12.99 -14.60
N ARG A 16 -5.56 -12.88 -13.47
CA ARG A 16 -5.92 -13.49 -12.19
C ARG A 16 -6.56 -12.49 -11.22
N CYS A 17 -6.71 -11.22 -11.63
CA CYS A 17 -7.29 -10.17 -10.81
C CYS A 17 -8.52 -9.60 -11.52
N ASP A 18 -9.58 -9.34 -10.77
CA ASP A 18 -10.74 -8.63 -11.29
C ASP A 18 -10.48 -7.13 -11.43
N ARG A 19 -11.16 -6.49 -12.38
CA ARG A 19 -11.09 -5.03 -12.55
C ARG A 19 -11.96 -4.35 -11.50
N LYS A 20 -11.41 -3.32 -10.87
CA LYS A 20 -12.12 -2.46 -9.93
C LYS A 20 -11.84 -1.00 -10.26
N ASP A 21 -12.89 -0.20 -10.38
CA ASP A 21 -12.78 1.25 -10.44
C ASP A 21 -12.77 1.82 -9.02
N ALA A 22 -11.78 2.67 -8.73
CA ALA A 22 -11.61 3.35 -7.46
C ALA A 22 -11.23 4.83 -7.69
N ARG A 23 -11.87 5.73 -6.95
CA ARG A 23 -11.53 7.15 -6.95
C ARG A 23 -10.52 7.40 -5.82
N LEU A 24 -9.26 7.60 -6.20
CA LEU A 24 -8.20 7.95 -5.26
C LEU A 24 -7.98 9.47 -5.27
N ARG A 25 -7.58 10.02 -4.13
CA ARG A 25 -7.15 11.40 -4.04
C ARG A 25 -5.80 11.59 -4.75
N PHE A 26 -5.53 12.82 -5.17
CA PHE A 26 -4.30 13.14 -5.91
C PHE A 26 -3.02 12.83 -5.12
N ASP A 27 -3.01 13.14 -3.82
CA ASP A 27 -1.91 12.83 -2.90
C ASP A 27 -1.64 11.32 -2.81
N GLN A 28 -2.70 10.51 -2.79
CA GLN A 28 -2.59 9.05 -2.74
C GLN A 28 -1.97 8.49 -4.02
N THR A 29 -2.43 8.96 -5.19
CA THR A 29 -1.87 8.52 -6.48
C THR A 29 -0.39 8.87 -6.57
N ALA A 30 -0.01 10.12 -6.29
CA ALA A 30 1.38 10.57 -6.32
C ALA A 30 2.28 9.78 -5.35
N ALA A 31 1.79 9.52 -4.13
CA ALA A 31 2.51 8.73 -3.14
C ALA A 31 2.69 7.26 -3.57
N LEU A 32 1.66 6.65 -4.16
CA LEU A 32 1.73 5.28 -4.68
C LEU A 32 2.72 5.17 -5.84
N THR A 33 2.72 6.12 -6.77
CA THR A 33 3.70 6.15 -7.88
C THR A 33 5.12 6.20 -7.31
N GLY A 34 5.40 7.17 -6.44
CA GLY A 34 6.74 7.36 -5.86
C GLY A 34 7.22 6.17 -5.03
N LEU A 35 6.30 5.54 -4.27
CA LEU A 35 6.60 4.34 -3.50
C LEU A 35 6.88 3.13 -4.40
N ALA A 36 6.07 2.91 -5.44
CA ALA A 36 6.27 1.82 -6.38
C ALA A 36 7.62 1.92 -7.08
N GLU A 37 8.00 3.11 -7.54
CA GLU A 37 9.32 3.34 -8.14
C GLU A 37 10.47 3.09 -7.15
N THR A 38 10.33 3.57 -5.91
CA THR A 38 11.35 3.40 -4.87
C THR A 38 11.54 1.92 -4.55
N LEU A 39 10.46 1.17 -4.40
CA LEU A 39 10.51 -0.28 -4.19
C LEU A 39 11.08 -1.01 -5.40
N MET A 40 10.72 -0.57 -6.62
CA MET A 40 11.31 -1.10 -7.85
C MET A 40 12.82 -0.89 -7.89
N ARG A 41 13.33 0.27 -7.50
CA ARG A 41 14.77 0.54 -7.44
C ARG A 41 15.49 -0.28 -6.36
N ARG A 42 14.85 -0.47 -5.21
CA ARG A 42 15.42 -1.17 -4.05
C ARG A 42 15.36 -2.70 -4.14
N ARG A 43 14.52 -3.28 -5.00
CA ARG A 43 14.34 -4.74 -5.05
C ARG A 43 15.63 -5.46 -5.46
N ALA A 44 16.04 -6.45 -4.65
CA ALA A 44 17.18 -7.30 -4.95
C ALA A 44 16.91 -8.24 -6.14
N VAL A 45 15.70 -8.79 -6.20
CA VAL A 45 15.29 -9.73 -7.24
C VAL A 45 14.38 -9.04 -8.26
N LYS A 46 14.75 -9.09 -9.54
CA LYS A 46 14.04 -8.41 -10.64
C LYS A 46 12.97 -9.29 -11.32
N ALA A 47 12.32 -10.17 -10.56
CA ALA A 47 11.37 -11.15 -11.11
C ALA A 47 9.96 -10.59 -11.38
N GLU A 48 9.46 -9.69 -10.52
CA GLU A 48 8.13 -9.08 -10.69
C GLU A 48 8.23 -7.54 -10.75
N ARG A 49 7.35 -6.91 -11.54
CA ARG A 49 7.14 -5.47 -11.47
C ARG A 49 6.22 -5.13 -10.29
N ILE A 50 6.70 -4.23 -9.43
CA ILE A 50 5.91 -3.58 -8.40
C ILE A 50 5.24 -2.36 -9.03
N THR A 51 3.91 -2.31 -8.97
CA THR A 51 3.09 -1.23 -9.51
C THR A 51 2.16 -0.70 -8.43
N GLU A 52 1.47 0.41 -8.72
CA GLU A 52 0.41 0.94 -7.85
C GLU A 52 -0.65 -0.12 -7.53
N ASN A 53 -1.07 -0.92 -8.52
CA ASN A 53 -1.99 -2.04 -8.31
C ASN A 53 -1.44 -3.11 -7.37
N THR A 54 -0.11 -3.30 -7.28
CA THR A 54 0.50 -4.17 -6.27
C THR A 54 0.35 -3.57 -4.87
N LEU A 55 0.61 -2.28 -4.73
CA LEU A 55 0.50 -1.58 -3.45
C LEU A 55 -0.95 -1.47 -2.97
N ILE A 56 -1.90 -1.22 -3.87
CA ILE A 56 -3.34 -1.18 -3.56
C ILE A 56 -3.80 -2.55 -3.06
N ARG A 57 -3.40 -3.65 -3.71
CA ARG A 57 -3.74 -5.00 -3.23
C ARG A 57 -3.20 -5.28 -1.84
N ILE A 58 -1.93 -4.92 -1.58
CA ILE A 58 -1.33 -5.05 -0.24
C ILE A 58 -2.07 -4.17 0.78
N ALA A 59 -2.43 -2.94 0.44
CA ALA A 59 -3.18 -2.05 1.31
C ALA A 59 -4.58 -2.61 1.66
N ILE A 60 -5.24 -3.27 0.70
CA ILE A 60 -6.52 -3.97 0.93
C ILE A 60 -6.31 -5.14 1.88
N ASP A 61 -5.30 -5.98 1.65
CA ASP A 61 -5.00 -7.12 2.53
C ASP A 61 -4.72 -6.64 3.98
N LEU A 62 -3.94 -5.57 4.12
CA LEU A 62 -3.66 -4.93 5.41
C LEU A 62 -4.93 -4.38 6.08
N LEU A 63 -5.79 -3.69 5.31
CA LEU A 63 -7.06 -3.16 5.83
C LEU A 63 -7.98 -4.29 6.30
N LEU A 64 -8.13 -5.36 5.52
CA LEU A 64 -8.97 -6.51 5.86
C LEU A 64 -8.43 -7.27 7.07
N ALA A 65 -7.11 -7.36 7.23
CA ALA A 65 -6.49 -7.95 8.41
C ALA A 65 -6.82 -7.18 9.71
N HIS A 66 -7.08 -5.87 9.60
CA HIS A 66 -7.44 -4.99 10.72
C HIS A 66 -8.93 -4.62 10.71
N ALA A 67 -9.78 -5.38 10.03
CA ALA A 67 -11.20 -5.05 9.90
C ALA A 67 -11.92 -4.94 11.26
N GLY A 68 -11.50 -5.71 12.25
CA GLY A 68 -12.03 -5.64 13.62
C GLY A 68 -11.59 -4.40 14.41
N ASP A 69 -10.57 -3.69 13.95
CA ASP A 69 -10.10 -2.43 14.54
C ASP A 69 -10.81 -1.20 13.98
N LEU A 70 -11.61 -1.36 12.91
CA LEU A 70 -12.33 -0.26 12.29
C LEU A 70 -13.47 0.22 13.19
N VAL A 71 -13.38 1.48 13.62
CA VAL A 71 -14.37 2.13 14.48
C VAL A 71 -14.69 3.51 13.91
N GLY A 72 -15.98 3.81 13.78
CA GLY A 72 -16.47 5.09 13.25
C GLY A 72 -17.55 4.95 12.20
N SER A 73 -18.13 6.08 11.80
CA SER A 73 -19.16 6.18 10.76
C SER A 73 -18.73 7.06 9.58
N THR A 74 -17.57 7.73 9.67
CA THR A 74 -17.02 8.56 8.59
C THR A 74 -15.69 8.00 8.07
N GLU A 75 -15.30 8.37 6.85
CA GLU A 75 -13.99 7.96 6.29
C GLU A 75 -12.82 8.40 7.19
N ASP A 76 -12.91 9.58 7.79
CA ASP A 76 -11.85 10.12 8.65
C ASP A 76 -11.76 9.37 9.99
N GLU A 77 -12.90 9.04 10.61
CA GLU A 77 -12.93 8.22 11.83
C GLU A 77 -12.41 6.80 11.56
N LEU A 78 -12.88 6.16 10.48
CA LEU A 78 -12.42 4.83 10.07
C LEU A 78 -10.92 4.84 9.79
N ARG A 79 -10.41 5.85 9.08
CA ARG A 79 -8.97 6.04 8.85
C ARG A 79 -8.23 6.17 10.19
N ALA A 80 -8.66 7.07 11.06
CA ALA A 80 -8.01 7.33 12.34
C ALA A 80 -7.95 6.07 13.22
N SER A 81 -8.98 5.23 13.19
CA SER A 81 -9.03 3.99 14.00
C SER A 81 -7.92 2.98 13.68
N VAL A 82 -7.43 2.96 12.43
CA VAL A 82 -6.38 2.03 11.97
C VAL A 82 -5.03 2.70 11.69
N THR A 83 -4.99 4.01 11.44
CA THR A 83 -3.72 4.74 11.24
C THR A 83 -3.20 5.39 12.52
N GLY A 84 -4.10 5.75 13.45
CA GLY A 84 -3.76 6.39 14.72
C GLY A 84 -2.97 5.46 15.67
N LYS A 85 -3.17 4.15 15.57
CA LYS A 85 -2.38 3.15 16.34
C LYS A 85 -0.92 3.04 15.88
N THR A 86 -0.56 3.64 14.75
CA THR A 86 0.79 3.55 14.16
C THR A 86 1.57 4.86 14.16
N VAL A 87 1.07 5.92 14.82
CA VAL A 87 1.88 7.12 15.03
C VAL A 87 2.84 6.84 16.18
N ASN A 88 3.95 6.17 15.87
CA ASN A 88 5.18 6.37 16.62
C ASN A 88 5.60 7.81 16.29
N GLU A 89 5.13 8.77 17.08
CA GLU A 89 5.54 10.15 17.01
C GLU A 89 7.06 10.18 17.18
N GLN A 90 7.80 10.32 16.07
CA GLN A 90 9.16 10.83 16.18
C GLN A 90 9.01 12.32 16.49
N PRO A 91 9.38 12.78 17.70
CA PRO A 91 9.40 14.20 17.96
C PRO A 91 10.41 14.81 16.98
N LEU A 92 9.92 15.74 16.16
CA LEU A 92 10.79 16.68 15.47
C LEU A 92 11.51 17.46 16.58
N THR A 93 12.75 17.08 16.87
CA THR A 93 13.61 17.84 17.78
C THR A 93 13.88 19.20 17.14
N THR A 94 12.98 20.14 17.37
CA THR A 94 13.30 21.55 17.36
C THR A 94 14.19 21.79 18.56
N GLU A 95 15.51 21.92 18.35
CA GLU A 95 16.39 22.85 19.06
C GLU A 95 17.75 22.89 18.33
N ARG A 96 18.15 24.08 17.86
CA ARG A 96 19.23 24.83 18.53
C ARG A 96 19.03 26.32 18.35
N LYS A 97 18.94 26.97 19.50
CA LYS A 97 18.97 28.40 19.77
C LYS A 97 20.44 28.88 19.80
N GLY A 98 20.67 30.15 19.43
CA GLY A 98 21.88 30.94 19.75
C GLY A 98 23.02 30.76 18.73
N THR A 99 23.66 31.83 18.25
CA THR A 99 24.25 32.88 19.07
C THR A 99 24.12 34.27 18.44
N GLY A 100 23.56 35.20 19.20
CA GLY A 100 23.91 36.61 19.07
C GLY A 100 25.17 36.88 19.88
N THR A 101 26.08 37.65 19.30
CA THR A 101 26.95 38.64 19.94
C THR A 101 27.27 39.66 18.87
#